data_AF-A0A950CF43-F1
#
_entry.id   AF-A0A950CF43-F1
#
_cell.length_a   1.000
_cell.length_b   1.000
_cell.length_c   1.000
_cell.angle_alpha   90.00
_cell.angle_beta   90.00
_cell.angle_gamma   90.00
#
_symmetry.space_group_name_H-M   'P 1'
#
loop_
_entity.id
_entity.type
_entity.pdbx_description
1 polymer ?
#
loop_
_entity_poly.entity_id
_entity_poly.type
_entity_poly.pdbx_seq_one_letter_code
_entity_poly.pdbx_strand_id
1 'polypeptide(L)'
;FKHEASGEKDEWFYTGDLGAYLVEEFGKHERLPAEPITATRSGDDDAVDYALCWAPDAEAAIGESYVNLIPTPEGGTHVNGLRAGVAQAVREFCEFRNLTPRGIKLTPEDVWDKASYVLSVKIREPQFAVQMKERLGSRDAAALVEGFVRDSLALWLNRHPDAGERIAQFAIANAQERAKAAARVVRKRIAGGPALPGKLADCVSQEPRRSFIWPANCGSRIFTDRT
;
A
#
# COMPACT_ATOMS: atom_id res chain seq x y z
N PHE A 1 -12.60 29.31 8.23
CA PHE A 1 -13.86 28.83 8.81
C PHE A 1 -14.35 29.85 9.83
N LYS A 2 -15.65 30.15 9.90
CA LYS A 2 -16.18 31.09 10.91
C LYS A 2 -17.23 30.34 11.73
N HIS A 3 -16.96 30.17 13.02
CA HIS A 3 -17.90 29.57 13.96
C HIS A 3 -18.95 30.61 14.34
N GLU A 4 -20.18 30.49 13.82
CA GLU A 4 -21.27 31.44 14.11
C GLU A 4 -21.68 31.47 15.58
N ALA A 5 -21.42 30.40 16.34
CA ALA A 5 -21.75 30.30 17.77
C ALA A 5 -20.70 30.95 18.70
N SER A 6 -19.41 30.95 18.35
CA SER A 6 -18.33 31.53 19.16
C SER A 6 -17.78 32.84 18.60
N GLY A 7 -18.12 33.20 17.36
CA GLY A 7 -17.57 34.37 16.67
C GLY A 7 -16.12 34.19 16.21
N GLU A 8 -15.49 33.04 16.52
CA GLU A 8 -14.12 32.73 16.15
C GLU A 8 -14.02 32.45 14.65
N LYS A 9 -12.93 32.95 14.07
CA LYS A 9 -12.63 32.85 12.66
C LYS A 9 -11.27 32.17 12.53
N ASP A 10 -11.28 30.91 12.15
CA ASP A 10 -10.08 30.13 11.91
C ASP A 10 -9.69 30.26 10.44
N GLU A 11 -8.62 30.99 10.15
CA GLU A 11 -8.02 31.03 8.81
C GLU A 11 -6.80 30.11 8.80
N TRP A 12 -6.90 29.03 8.03
CA TRP A 12 -5.81 28.09 7.84
C TRP A 12 -5.08 28.46 6.55
N PHE A 13 -3.85 28.94 6.68
CA PHE A 13 -2.97 29.24 5.56
C PHE A 13 -1.73 28.37 5.68
N TYR A 14 -1.71 27.27 4.93
CA TYR A 14 -0.56 26.38 4.90
C TYR A 14 0.37 26.80 3.75
N THR A 15 1.53 27.35 4.09
CA THR A 15 2.59 27.71 3.14
C THR A 15 3.59 26.59 2.88
N GLY A 16 3.44 25.45 3.56
CA GLY A 16 4.37 24.34 3.46
C GLY A 16 4.19 23.53 2.18
N ASP A 17 5.28 22.92 1.73
CA ASP A 17 5.29 21.88 0.71
C ASP A 17 4.61 20.60 1.25
N LEU A 18 4.16 19.69 0.37
CA LEU A 18 3.56 18.40 0.77
C LEU A 18 4.48 17.60 1.70
N GLY A 19 5.80 17.75 1.54
CA GLY A 19 6.78 17.15 2.42
C GLY A 19 6.69 17.65 3.85
N ALA A 20 6.50 18.96 4.06
CA ALA A 20 6.37 19.53 5.41
C ALA A 20 5.12 19.00 6.13
N TYR A 21 4.03 18.78 5.37
CA TYR A 21 2.79 18.24 5.93
C TYR A 21 3.02 16.82 6.44
N LEU A 22 3.70 16.00 5.64
CA LEU A 22 4.07 14.64 6.04
C LEU A 22 4.97 14.63 7.29
N VAL A 23 5.90 15.58 7.44
CA VAL A 23 6.77 15.69 8.63
C VAL A 23 5.97 16.03 9.88
N GLU A 24 5.01 16.95 9.78
CA GLU A 24 4.13 17.33 10.90
C GLU A 24 3.31 16.12 11.37
N GLU A 25 2.74 15.35 10.45
CA GLU A 25 1.96 14.15 10.75
C GLU A 25 2.81 13.03 11.40
N PHE A 26 4.08 12.88 11.03
CA PHE A 26 4.96 11.90 11.66
C PHE A 26 5.36 12.27 13.11
N GLY A 27 5.31 13.54 13.49
CA GLY A 27 5.71 14.00 14.82
C GLY A 27 7.15 13.58 15.20
N LYS A 28 7.28 12.61 16.13
CA LYS A 28 8.57 12.15 16.69
C LYS A 28 9.08 10.81 16.15
N HIS A 29 8.36 10.16 15.23
CA HIS A 29 8.75 8.85 14.72
C HIS A 29 10.04 8.92 13.89
N GLU A 30 10.83 7.83 13.88
CA GLU A 30 12.00 7.75 12.99
C GLU A 30 11.53 7.72 11.53
N ARG A 31 12.16 8.57 10.71
CA ARG A 31 11.84 8.76 9.30
C ARG A 31 13.02 8.31 8.46
N LEU A 32 12.71 7.62 7.37
CA LEU A 32 13.68 7.07 6.45
C LEU A 32 13.18 7.36 5.03
N PRO A 33 13.79 8.29 4.28
CA PRO A 33 14.87 9.22 4.64
C PRO A 33 14.46 10.31 5.67
N ALA A 34 15.45 11.04 6.20
CA ALA A 34 15.22 12.08 7.22
C ALA A 34 14.36 13.26 6.70
N GLU A 35 14.45 13.55 5.41
CA GLU A 35 13.61 14.52 4.70
C GLU A 35 12.72 13.75 3.70
N PRO A 36 11.40 14.00 3.66
CA PRO A 36 10.53 13.34 2.70
C PRO A 36 10.96 13.59 1.25
N ILE A 37 10.80 12.57 0.42
CA ILE A 37 11.08 12.67 -1.01
C ILE A 37 9.88 13.37 -1.65
N THR A 38 10.09 14.59 -2.14
CA THR A 38 9.08 15.35 -2.87
C THR A 38 9.44 15.49 -4.34
N ALA A 39 8.44 15.41 -5.21
CA ALA A 39 8.60 15.77 -6.61
C ALA A 39 7.27 16.19 -7.23
N THR A 40 7.35 17.22 -8.07
CA THR A 40 6.20 17.81 -8.76
C THR A 40 6.42 17.79 -10.27
N ARG A 41 5.36 17.47 -11.00
CA ARG A 41 5.28 17.60 -12.46
C ARG A 41 4.02 18.36 -12.83
N SER A 42 4.17 19.37 -13.67
CA SER A 42 3.07 20.10 -14.28
C SER A 42 3.15 19.99 -15.80
N GLY A 43 2.15 19.35 -16.39
CA GLY A 43 1.86 19.40 -17.83
C GLY A 43 0.64 20.28 -18.12
N ASP A 44 0.27 20.37 -19.40
CA ASP A 44 -0.84 21.22 -19.84
C ASP A 44 -2.21 20.65 -19.45
N ASP A 45 -2.38 19.33 -19.48
CA ASP A 45 -3.64 18.64 -19.16
C ASP A 45 -3.58 17.80 -17.87
N ASP A 46 -2.38 17.63 -17.30
CA ASP A 46 -2.10 16.81 -16.12
C ASP A 46 -1.10 17.47 -15.16
N ALA A 47 -1.26 17.23 -13.85
CA ALA A 47 -0.23 17.54 -12.87
C ALA A 47 -0.18 16.45 -11.80
N VAL A 48 1.02 16.14 -11.31
CA VAL A 48 1.23 15.18 -10.24
C VAL A 48 2.20 15.79 -9.25
N ASP A 49 1.82 15.73 -7.98
CA ASP A 49 2.65 16.15 -6.88
C ASP A 49 2.61 15.06 -5.81
N TYR A 50 3.76 14.65 -5.31
CA TYR A 50 3.83 13.62 -4.28
C TYR A 50 4.91 13.90 -3.25
N ALA A 51 4.63 13.47 -2.02
CA ALA A 51 5.59 13.33 -0.95
C ALA A 51 5.60 11.87 -0.47
N LEU A 52 6.78 11.30 -0.25
CA LEU A 52 6.97 9.92 0.17
C LEU A 52 8.04 9.82 1.25
N CYS A 53 7.76 9.05 2.30
CA CYS A 53 8.73 8.71 3.33
C CYS A 53 8.35 7.39 4.00
N TRP A 54 9.34 6.62 4.46
CA TRP A 54 9.10 5.46 5.28
C TRP A 54 9.23 5.82 6.75
N ALA A 55 8.38 5.22 7.59
CA ALA A 55 8.48 5.32 9.04
C ALA A 55 8.38 3.91 9.62
N PRO A 56 9.53 3.21 9.78
CA PRO A 56 9.55 1.83 10.29
C PRO A 56 8.86 1.68 11.65
N ASP A 57 8.98 2.70 12.50
CA ASP A 57 8.45 2.72 13.87
C ASP A 57 6.98 3.15 13.96
N ALA A 58 6.40 3.68 12.88
CA ALA A 58 5.02 4.14 12.91
C ALA A 58 4.05 2.94 12.98
N GLU A 59 3.06 2.99 13.87
CA GLU A 59 2.04 1.94 14.00
C GLU A 59 1.22 1.80 12.71
N ALA A 60 0.78 2.93 12.15
CA ALA A 60 0.05 3.04 10.90
C ALA A 60 0.80 3.92 9.90
N ALA A 61 0.77 3.53 8.62
CA ALA A 61 1.26 4.37 7.54
C ALA A 61 0.21 5.43 7.17
N ILE A 62 0.65 6.66 6.93
CA ILE A 62 -0.21 7.76 6.48
C ILE A 62 -0.35 7.64 4.96
N GLY A 63 -1.56 7.45 4.46
CA GLY A 63 -1.82 7.23 3.04
C GLY A 63 -2.90 8.16 2.52
N GLU A 64 -2.53 9.40 2.23
CA GLU A 64 -3.48 10.41 1.75
C GLU A 64 -3.36 10.57 0.24
N SER A 65 -4.51 10.63 -0.44
CA SER A 65 -4.52 10.83 -1.88
C SER A 65 -5.67 11.71 -2.31
N TYR A 66 -5.40 12.56 -3.30
CA TYR A 66 -6.28 13.59 -3.81
C TYR A 66 -6.28 13.57 -5.33
N VAL A 67 -7.47 13.68 -5.92
CA VAL A 67 -7.64 13.87 -7.36
C VAL A 67 -8.47 15.13 -7.59
N ASN A 68 -7.91 16.14 -8.26
CA ASN A 68 -8.54 17.45 -8.44
C ASN A 68 -9.05 18.05 -7.11
N LEU A 69 -8.23 17.96 -6.05
CA LEU A 69 -8.55 18.39 -4.67
C LEU A 69 -9.69 17.61 -3.99
N ILE A 70 -10.14 16.50 -4.57
CA ILE A 70 -11.13 15.59 -3.97
C ILE A 70 -10.37 14.46 -3.28
N PRO A 71 -10.56 14.25 -1.97
CA PRO A 71 -9.89 13.15 -1.25
C PRO A 71 -10.41 11.79 -1.73
N THR A 72 -9.49 10.85 -1.95
CA THR A 72 -9.77 9.47 -2.32
C THR A 72 -9.29 8.53 -1.21
N PRO A 73 -10.10 8.27 -0.16
CA PRO A 73 -9.68 7.46 0.99
C PRO A 73 -9.40 5.99 0.63
N GLU A 74 -10.06 5.45 -0.40
CA GLU A 74 -9.78 4.10 -0.91
C GLU A 74 -8.65 4.08 -1.97
N GLY A 75 -8.08 5.24 -2.29
CA GLY A 75 -7.07 5.39 -3.32
C GLY A 75 -7.63 5.13 -4.72
N GLY A 76 -6.95 4.29 -5.51
CA GLY A 76 -7.35 3.99 -6.88
C GLY A 76 -6.18 3.71 -7.80
N THR A 77 -6.40 3.96 -9.09
CA THR A 77 -5.40 3.74 -10.14
C THR A 77 -4.15 4.61 -9.97
N HIS A 78 -4.28 5.85 -9.52
CA HIS A 78 -3.17 6.76 -9.23
C HIS A 78 -2.27 6.25 -8.09
N VAL A 79 -2.85 5.77 -7.00
CA VAL A 79 -2.10 5.18 -5.87
C VAL A 79 -1.40 3.88 -6.29
N ASN A 80 -2.07 3.05 -7.10
CA ASN A 80 -1.44 1.85 -7.65
C ASN A 80 -0.24 2.19 -8.57
N GLY A 81 -0.37 3.26 -9.36
CA GLY A 81 0.73 3.78 -10.18
C GLY A 81 1.91 4.28 -9.34
N LEU A 82 1.62 5.03 -8.26
CA LEU A 82 2.64 5.47 -7.29
C LEU A 82 3.38 4.26 -6.70
N ARG A 83 2.64 3.26 -6.21
CA ARG A 83 3.21 2.03 -5.64
C ARG A 83 4.07 1.25 -6.63
N ALA A 84 3.60 1.10 -7.86
CA ALA A 84 4.34 0.42 -8.92
C ALA A 84 5.63 1.18 -9.28
N GLY A 85 5.55 2.50 -9.44
CA GLY A 85 6.69 3.36 -9.78
C GLY A 85 7.77 3.35 -8.71
N VAL A 86 7.38 3.46 -7.43
CA VAL A 86 8.31 3.36 -6.29
C VAL A 86 9.00 2.00 -6.27
N ALA A 87 8.23 0.92 -6.38
CA ALA A 87 8.78 -0.44 -6.35
C ALA A 87 9.75 -0.71 -7.51
N GLN A 88 9.46 -0.16 -8.70
CA GLN A 88 10.34 -0.30 -9.85
C GLN A 88 11.64 0.49 -9.67
N ALA A 89 11.57 1.77 -9.27
CA ALA A 89 12.76 2.59 -9.07
C ALA A 89 13.69 2.05 -7.99
N VAL A 90 13.14 1.57 -6.86
CA VAL A 90 13.94 0.94 -5.79
C VAL A 90 14.57 -0.36 -6.28
N ARG A 91 13.84 -1.18 -7.05
CA ARG A 91 14.39 -2.42 -7.62
C ARG A 91 15.57 -2.12 -8.57
N GLU A 92 15.39 -1.17 -9.48
CA GLU A 92 16.42 -0.76 -10.43
C GLU A 92 17.67 -0.23 -9.69
N PHE A 93 17.48 0.53 -8.61
CA PHE A 93 18.57 0.99 -7.76
C PHE A 93 19.32 -0.18 -7.06
N CYS A 94 18.59 -1.14 -6.50
CA CYS A 94 19.17 -2.34 -5.88
C CYS A 94 19.96 -3.20 -6.87
N GLU A 95 19.46 -3.35 -8.10
CA GLU A 95 20.13 -4.09 -9.18
C GLU A 95 21.39 -3.36 -9.64
N PHE A 96 21.32 -2.05 -9.85
CA PHE A 96 22.47 -1.23 -10.26
C PHE A 96 23.62 -1.27 -9.24
N ARG A 97 23.29 -1.24 -7.94
CA ARG A 97 24.28 -1.30 -6.84
C ARG A 97 24.65 -2.71 -6.40
N ASN A 98 24.06 -3.76 -6.99
CA ASN A 98 24.23 -5.16 -6.59
C ASN A 98 23.96 -5.42 -5.08
N LEU A 99 22.98 -4.71 -4.50
CA LEU A 99 22.63 -4.81 -3.08
C LEU A 99 21.76 -6.04 -2.77
N THR A 100 21.10 -6.59 -3.78
CA THR A 100 20.18 -7.71 -3.61
C THR A 100 20.93 -9.00 -3.26
N PRO A 101 20.71 -9.59 -2.06
CA PRO A 101 21.36 -10.84 -1.70
C PRO A 101 20.89 -11.98 -2.60
N ARG A 102 21.77 -12.94 -2.88
CA ARG A 102 21.47 -14.08 -3.75
C ARG A 102 20.22 -14.84 -3.24
N GLY A 103 19.22 -14.98 -4.10
CA GLY A 103 18.00 -15.75 -3.83
C GLY A 103 16.83 -14.96 -3.24
N ILE A 104 16.97 -13.64 -3.03
CA ILE A 104 15.87 -12.77 -2.57
C ILE A 104 15.34 -11.97 -3.75
N LYS A 105 14.03 -12.05 -4.01
CA LYS A 105 13.35 -11.21 -5.01
C LYS A 105 12.49 -10.17 -4.29
N LEU A 106 12.76 -8.89 -4.57
CA LEU A 106 11.99 -7.76 -4.06
C LEU A 106 10.62 -7.67 -4.75
N THR A 107 9.56 -7.81 -3.97
CA THR A 107 8.19 -7.56 -4.44
C THR A 107 7.77 -6.12 -4.15
N PRO A 108 6.75 -5.58 -4.86
CA PRO A 108 6.19 -4.26 -4.55
C PRO A 108 5.58 -4.15 -3.15
N GLU A 109 5.25 -5.28 -2.50
CA GLU A 109 4.80 -5.31 -1.10
C GLU A 109 5.95 -5.01 -0.14
N ASP A 110 7.13 -5.58 -0.38
CA ASP A 110 8.28 -5.40 0.51
C ASP A 110 8.78 -3.94 0.54
N VAL A 111 8.67 -3.24 -0.59
CA VAL A 111 9.07 -1.82 -0.73
C VAL A 111 7.99 -0.87 -0.17
N TRP A 112 6.71 -1.24 -0.32
CA TRP A 112 5.58 -0.39 0.09
C TRP A 112 5.24 -0.52 1.57
N ASP A 113 5.78 -1.53 2.26
CA ASP A 113 5.56 -1.71 3.69
C ASP A 113 6.05 -0.49 4.48
N LYS A 114 5.22 -0.01 5.42
CA LYS A 114 5.46 1.21 6.22
C LYS A 114 5.77 2.48 5.42
N ALA A 115 5.45 2.50 4.12
CA ALA A 115 5.55 3.68 3.29
C ALA A 115 4.37 4.61 3.57
N SER A 116 4.66 5.85 3.99
CA SER A 116 3.65 6.89 4.11
C SER A 116 3.81 7.90 2.98
N TYR A 117 2.68 8.34 2.44
CA TYR A 117 2.65 9.19 1.26
C TYR A 117 1.49 10.16 1.30
N VAL A 118 1.69 11.26 0.59
CA VAL A 118 0.65 12.22 0.22
C VAL A 118 0.75 12.39 -1.29
N LEU A 119 -0.34 12.12 -1.99
CA LEU A 119 -0.40 12.16 -3.45
C LEU A 119 -1.49 13.12 -3.92
N SER A 120 -1.13 14.13 -4.71
CA SER A 120 -2.07 15.06 -5.32
C SER A 120 -1.96 14.97 -6.84
N VAL A 121 -3.06 14.60 -7.49
CA VAL A 121 -3.12 14.42 -8.94
C VAL A 121 -4.17 15.36 -9.52
N LYS A 122 -3.83 16.08 -10.57
CA LYS A 122 -4.75 16.89 -11.37
C LYS A 122 -4.85 16.29 -12.76
N ILE A 123 -6.06 15.93 -13.18
CA ILE A 123 -6.34 15.34 -14.49
C ILE A 123 -7.63 15.97 -15.02
N ARG A 124 -7.68 16.25 -16.32
CA ARG A 124 -8.83 16.88 -16.98
C ARG A 124 -10.14 16.09 -16.85
N GLU A 125 -10.11 14.78 -17.11
CA GLU A 125 -11.31 13.92 -17.10
C GLU A 125 -11.14 12.71 -16.16
N PRO A 126 -11.25 12.89 -14.83
CA PRO A 126 -11.14 11.78 -13.90
C PRO A 126 -12.39 10.89 -13.94
N GLN A 127 -12.19 9.58 -14.11
CA GLN A 127 -13.25 8.58 -14.03
C GLN A 127 -13.22 7.92 -12.65
N PHE A 128 -14.30 8.06 -11.87
CA PHE A 128 -14.45 7.42 -10.55
C PHE A 128 -15.33 6.18 -10.65
N ALA A 129 -15.01 5.16 -9.86
CA ALA A 129 -15.73 3.88 -9.90
C ALA A 129 -17.12 3.93 -9.24
N VAL A 130 -17.36 4.91 -8.34
CA VAL A 130 -18.58 5.04 -7.52
C VAL A 130 -19.01 6.50 -7.40
N GLN A 131 -20.31 6.74 -7.18
CA GLN A 131 -20.90 8.07 -6.96
C GLN A 131 -20.29 8.86 -5.80
N MET A 132 -19.76 8.19 -4.77
CA MET A 132 -19.09 8.82 -3.62
C MET A 132 -17.66 9.33 -3.93
N LYS A 133 -17.17 9.16 -5.18
CA LYS A 133 -15.83 9.59 -5.64
C LYS A 133 -14.67 9.07 -4.76
N GLU A 134 -14.86 7.91 -4.12
CA GLU A 134 -13.89 7.35 -3.17
C GLU A 134 -12.69 6.69 -3.85
N ARG A 135 -12.87 6.23 -5.09
CA ARG A 135 -11.87 5.47 -5.84
C ARG A 135 -11.74 5.90 -7.30
N LEU A 136 -10.51 6.23 -7.71
CA LEU A 136 -10.20 6.53 -9.10
C LEU A 136 -10.10 5.23 -9.94
N GLY A 137 -10.77 5.22 -11.09
CA GLY A 137 -10.77 4.13 -12.07
C GLY A 137 -10.10 4.46 -13.41
N SER A 138 -9.67 5.71 -13.61
CA SER A 138 -9.00 6.11 -14.86
C SER A 138 -7.66 5.37 -15.03
N ARG A 139 -7.52 4.60 -16.10
CA ARG A 139 -6.30 3.81 -16.38
C ARG A 139 -5.11 4.69 -16.74
N ASP A 140 -5.35 5.80 -17.42
CA ASP A 140 -4.31 6.72 -17.87
C ASP A 140 -3.57 7.35 -16.68
N ALA A 141 -4.31 7.59 -15.59
CA ALA A 141 -3.74 8.11 -14.34
C ALA A 141 -2.67 7.18 -13.74
N ALA A 142 -2.82 5.86 -13.88
CA ALA A 142 -1.85 4.90 -13.33
C ALA A 142 -0.51 5.01 -14.07
N ALA A 143 -0.53 4.93 -15.40
CA ALA A 143 0.68 4.96 -16.22
C ALA A 143 1.43 6.31 -16.10
N LEU A 144 0.66 7.40 -16.03
CA LEU A 144 1.18 8.75 -15.85
C LEU A 144 1.94 8.89 -14.52
N VAL A 145 1.32 8.48 -13.41
CA VAL A 145 1.93 8.57 -12.07
C VAL A 145 3.09 7.59 -11.96
N GLU A 146 2.94 6.35 -12.44
CA GLU A 146 3.98 5.33 -12.41
C GLU A 146 5.26 5.79 -13.13
N GLY A 147 5.13 6.28 -14.37
CA GLY A 147 6.27 6.76 -15.15
C GLY A 147 6.96 7.95 -14.49
N PHE A 148 6.17 8.94 -14.04
CA PHE A 148 6.73 10.13 -13.38
C PHE A 148 7.46 9.78 -12.08
N VAL A 149 6.83 8.98 -11.21
CA VAL A 149 7.42 8.60 -9.92
C VAL A 149 8.67 7.75 -10.12
N ARG A 150 8.65 6.80 -11.07
CA ARG A 150 9.82 5.98 -11.36
C ARG A 150 11.02 6.85 -11.72
N ASP A 151 10.85 7.77 -12.67
CA ASP A 151 11.94 8.59 -13.19
C ASP A 151 12.44 9.61 -12.15
N SER A 152 11.53 10.26 -11.42
CA SER A 152 11.87 11.23 -10.37
C SER A 152 12.51 10.57 -9.15
N LEU A 153 12.00 9.42 -8.69
CA LEU A 153 12.59 8.67 -7.58
C LEU A 153 13.95 8.07 -7.96
N ALA A 154 14.10 7.52 -9.17
CA ALA A 154 15.39 7.02 -9.64
C ALA A 154 16.44 8.14 -9.67
N LEU A 155 16.07 9.34 -10.12
CA LEU A 155 16.95 10.52 -10.08
C LEU A 155 17.31 10.90 -8.64
N TRP A 156 16.34 10.89 -7.72
CA TRP A 156 16.57 11.20 -6.30
C TRP A 156 17.50 10.18 -5.63
N LEU A 157 17.28 8.88 -5.86
CA LEU A 157 18.11 7.79 -5.32
C LEU A 157 19.56 7.87 -5.80
N ASN A 158 19.77 8.27 -7.06
CA ASN A 158 21.12 8.49 -7.59
C ASN A 158 21.81 9.72 -7.00
N ARG A 159 21.05 10.76 -6.60
CA ARG A 159 21.60 11.96 -5.93
C ARG A 159 21.92 11.71 -4.45
N HIS A 160 21.15 10.84 -3.79
CA HIS A 160 21.29 10.53 -2.37
C HIS A 160 21.58 9.03 -2.16
N PRO A 161 22.79 8.55 -2.52
CA PRO A 161 23.10 7.13 -2.47
C PRO A 161 23.04 6.55 -1.05
N ASP A 162 23.47 7.29 -0.02
CA ASP A 162 23.44 6.82 1.37
C ASP A 162 22.00 6.57 1.85
N ALA A 163 21.09 7.49 1.52
CA ALA A 163 19.67 7.33 1.85
C ALA A 163 19.03 6.21 1.02
N GLY A 164 19.37 6.12 -0.27
CA GLY A 164 18.91 5.05 -1.14
C GLY A 164 19.34 3.66 -0.67
N GLU A 165 20.58 3.53 -0.17
CA GLU A 165 21.08 2.28 0.41
C GLU A 165 20.32 1.89 1.68
N ARG A 166 19.97 2.87 2.55
CA ARG A 166 19.13 2.60 3.72
C ARG A 166 17.71 2.15 3.33
N ILE A 167 17.10 2.78 2.33
CA ILE A 167 15.78 2.37 1.81
C ILE A 167 15.84 0.96 1.22
N ALA A 168 16.89 0.67 0.44
CA ALA A 168 17.12 -0.65 -0.13
C ALA A 168 17.29 -1.72 0.96
N GLN A 169 18.09 -1.45 1.99
CA GLN A 169 18.28 -2.35 3.12
C GLN A 169 16.96 -2.62 3.86
N PHE A 170 16.15 -1.59 4.08
CA PHE A 170 14.82 -1.73 4.67
C PHE A 170 13.93 -2.65 3.83
N ALA A 171 13.83 -2.41 2.52
CA ALA A 171 13.06 -3.27 1.62
C ALA A 171 13.58 -4.73 1.58
N ILE A 172 14.89 -4.93 1.63
CA ILE A 172 15.51 -6.27 1.68
C ILE A 172 15.16 -6.97 3.01
N ALA A 173 15.18 -6.26 4.13
CA ALA A 173 14.81 -6.80 5.43
C ALA A 173 13.36 -7.32 5.41
N ASN A 174 12.43 -6.51 4.88
CA ASN A 174 11.02 -6.90 4.73
C ASN A 174 10.86 -8.15 3.84
N ALA A 175 11.59 -8.20 2.72
CA ALA A 175 11.58 -9.38 1.84
C ALA A 175 12.10 -10.64 2.53
N GLN A 176 13.12 -10.53 3.40
CA GLN A 176 13.62 -11.64 4.20
C GLN A 176 12.61 -12.10 5.24
N GLU A 177 11.92 -11.18 5.91
CA GLU A 177 10.89 -11.51 6.88
C GLU A 177 9.72 -12.26 6.21
N ARG A 178 9.27 -11.79 5.04
CA ARG A 178 8.27 -12.49 4.24
C ARG A 178 8.72 -13.90 3.86
N ALA A 179 9.98 -14.08 3.43
CA ALA A 179 10.52 -15.40 3.10
C ALA A 179 10.56 -16.34 4.31
N LYS A 180 10.96 -15.84 5.49
CA LYS A 180 10.95 -16.61 6.76
C LYS A 180 9.53 -16.98 7.17
N ALA A 181 8.57 -16.05 7.04
CA ALA A 181 7.17 -16.30 7.34
C ALA A 181 6.59 -17.39 6.43
N ALA A 182 6.87 -17.34 5.12
CA ALA A 182 6.43 -18.35 4.17
C ALA A 182 7.00 -19.74 4.51
N ALA A 183 8.28 -19.84 4.87
CA ALA A 183 8.90 -21.10 5.29
C ALA A 183 8.26 -21.67 6.57
N ARG A 184 7.88 -20.82 7.53
CA ARG A 184 7.19 -21.24 8.76
C ARG A 184 5.80 -21.80 8.47
N VAL A 185 5.05 -21.21 7.53
CA VAL A 185 3.72 -21.68 7.13
C VAL A 185 3.80 -23.04 6.45
N VAL A 186 4.78 -23.25 5.56
CA VAL A 186 4.98 -24.55 4.89
C VAL A 186 5.33 -25.65 5.89
N ARG A 187 6.18 -25.38 6.89
CA ARG A 187 6.54 -26.36 7.92
C ARG A 187 5.35 -26.76 8.79
N LYS A 188 4.43 -25.82 9.07
CA LYS A 188 3.15 -26.12 9.76
C LYS A 188 2.20 -26.95 8.91
N ARG A 189 2.29 -26.88 7.58
CA ARG A 189 1.43 -27.64 6.66
C ARG A 189 1.88 -29.10 6.49
N ILE A 190 3.17 -29.39 6.72
CA ILE A 190 3.76 -30.74 6.60
C ILE A 190 3.62 -31.53 7.91
N ALA A 191 3.50 -30.86 9.07
CA ALA A 191 3.07 -31.50 10.31
C ALA A 191 1.54 -31.69 10.24
N GLY A 192 1.11 -32.92 9.98
CA GLY A 192 -0.28 -33.31 9.76
C GLY A 192 -1.26 -32.61 10.70
N GLY A 193 -2.29 -32.00 10.11
CA GLY A 193 -3.39 -31.45 10.87
C GLY A 193 -3.99 -32.52 11.78
N PRO A 194 -4.41 -32.19 13.01
CA PRO A 194 -5.33 -33.05 13.72
C PRO A 194 -6.60 -33.13 12.87
N ALA A 195 -7.14 -34.34 12.77
CA ALA A 195 -8.48 -34.57 12.24
C ALA A 195 -9.43 -33.48 12.78
N LEU A 196 -10.22 -32.89 11.89
CA LEU A 196 -11.31 -32.01 12.29
C LEU A 196 -12.06 -32.70 13.45
N PRO A 197 -12.28 -32.02 14.59
CA PRO A 197 -12.93 -32.64 15.75
C PRO A 197 -14.25 -33.26 15.29
N GLY A 198 -14.46 -34.54 15.58
CA GLY A 198 -15.44 -35.46 14.96
C GLY A 198 -16.93 -35.13 15.12
N LYS A 199 -17.31 -33.87 14.92
CA LYS A 199 -18.68 -33.35 14.80
C LYS A 199 -19.01 -32.88 13.37
N LEU A 200 -18.03 -32.86 12.47
CA LEU A 200 -18.25 -32.68 11.03
C LEU A 200 -18.25 -34.07 10.39
N ALA A 201 -19.39 -34.46 9.83
CA ALA A 201 -19.46 -35.63 8.97
C ALA A 201 -19.10 -35.17 7.55
N ASP A 202 -18.00 -35.69 7.03
CA ASP A 202 -17.55 -35.34 5.68
C ASP A 202 -18.54 -35.87 4.62
N CYS A 203 -18.81 -35.06 3.59
CA CYS A 203 -19.56 -35.51 2.43
C CYS A 203 -18.76 -36.57 1.65
N VAL A 204 -19.42 -37.63 1.19
CA VAL A 204 -18.83 -38.68 0.34
C VAL A 204 -18.45 -38.15 -1.06
N SER A 205 -19.03 -37.02 -1.48
CA SER A 205 -18.78 -36.41 -2.79
C SER A 205 -17.74 -35.30 -2.72
N GLN A 206 -16.77 -35.33 -3.65
CA GLN A 206 -15.68 -34.34 -3.77
C GLN A 206 -16.01 -33.16 -4.70
N GLU A 207 -17.22 -33.09 -5.27
CA GLU A 207 -17.61 -32.00 -6.17
C GLU A 207 -18.12 -30.77 -5.41
N PRO A 208 -17.43 -29.60 -5.47
CA PRO A 208 -17.79 -28.41 -4.70
C PRO A 208 -19.18 -27.85 -5.03
N ARG A 209 -19.69 -28.12 -6.24
CA ARG A 209 -21.00 -27.65 -6.71
C ARG A 209 -22.17 -28.47 -6.16
N ARG A 210 -21.91 -29.68 -5.65
CA ARG A 210 -22.92 -30.58 -5.07
C ARG A 210 -22.81 -30.68 -3.56
N SER A 211 -21.71 -30.23 -2.97
CA SER A 211 -21.54 -30.14 -1.52
C SER A 211 -22.20 -28.88 -0.98
N PHE A 212 -22.97 -29.02 0.09
CA PHE A 212 -23.48 -27.89 0.85
C PHE A 212 -23.24 -28.15 2.35
N ILE A 213 -22.96 -27.09 3.09
CA ILE A 213 -22.63 -27.15 4.51
C ILE A 213 -23.86 -26.71 5.31
N TRP A 214 -24.33 -27.56 6.22
CA TRP A 214 -25.41 -27.23 7.14
C TRP A 214 -24.86 -26.93 8.53
N PRO A 215 -25.02 -25.69 9.05
CA PRO A 215 -24.71 -25.40 10.44
C PRO A 215 -25.79 -26.00 11.36
N ALA A 216 -25.49 -27.11 12.02
CA ALA A 216 -26.35 -27.66 13.06
C ALA A 216 -26.03 -27.01 14.42
N ASN A 217 -27.01 -26.31 15.01
CA ASN A 217 -26.94 -25.89 16.40
C ASN A 217 -26.91 -27.14 17.31
N CYS A 218 -25.91 -27.20 18.20
CA CYS A 218 -25.65 -28.35 19.06
C CYS A 218 -26.88 -28.73 19.90
N GLY A 219 -27.59 -29.80 19.55
CA GLY A 219 -28.76 -30.23 20.31
C GLY A 219 -29.53 -31.48 19.84
N SER A 220 -29.26 -32.06 18.67
CA SER A 220 -30.02 -33.24 18.21
C SER A 220 -29.20 -34.11 17.25
N ARG A 221 -29.24 -35.43 17.47
CA ARG A 221 -28.67 -36.45 16.56
C ARG A 221 -29.40 -36.37 15.22
N ILE A 222 -28.65 -36.25 14.13
CA ILE A 222 -29.19 -36.33 12.78
C ILE A 222 -29.30 -37.82 12.42
N PHE A 223 -30.52 -38.31 12.24
CA PHE A 223 -30.81 -39.53 11.49
C PHE A 223 -30.74 -39.18 10.00
N THR A 224 -29.94 -39.89 9.23
CA THR A 224 -30.04 -39.90 7.77
C THR A 224 -31.21 -40.76 7.36
N ASP A 225 -32.22 -40.18 6.72
CA ASP A 225 -33.34 -40.93 6.17
C ASP A 225 -32.87 -41.73 4.94
N ARG A 226 -33.34 -42.98 4.85
CA ARG A 226 -33.20 -43.84 3.69
C ARG A 226 -34.25 -43.42 2.67
N THR A 227 -33.84 -43.10 1.45
CA THR A 227 -34.40 -43.65 0.20
C THR A 227 -33.55 -43.27 -0.98
#